data_AF-A0A1Y3AQR9-F1
#
_entry.id   AF-A0A1Y3AQR9-F1
#
_cell.length_a   1.000
_cell.length_b   1.000
_cell.length_c   1.000
_cell.angle_alpha   90.00
_cell.angle_beta   90.00
_cell.angle_gamma   90.00
#
_symmetry.space_group_name_H-M   'P 1'
#
loop_
_entity.id
_entity.type
_entity.pdbx_description
1 polymer ?
#
loop_
_entity_poly.entity_id
_entity_poly.type
_entity_poly.pdbx_seq_one_letter_code
_entity_poly.pdbx_strand_id
1 'polypeptide(L)'
;MCGSVGINTVYVGHQQAKACLISRLSCERAGTRFNVRGTNDYGHVANFVETEQVIFLDNNHVASYLLVRGSIPLFWEQTGVQVGTHKLRVSRGNEISHPAFERHLATLQYLYGKQVIINLVGNKEGEFTIGSMYKAHHKSSRFRDDIPYIAFDYHHYCSRGREENLALMLKDRIRKHFDEFEFYYSLGNDGPKMYQSGTFRINCID
;
A
#
# COMPACT_ATOMS: atom_id res chain seq x y z
N MET A 1 6.79 -5.41 17.75
CA MET A 1 6.42 -4.55 16.60
C MET A 1 7.71 -4.06 15.96
N CYS A 2 8.01 -4.41 14.72
CA CYS A 2 9.04 -3.70 13.94
C CYS A 2 8.33 -2.56 13.20
N GLY A 3 8.77 -1.31 13.35
CA GLY A 3 8.09 -0.15 12.75
C GLY A 3 8.22 1.11 13.59
N SER A 4 7.23 2.00 13.53
CA SER A 4 7.24 3.28 14.24
C SER A 4 5.86 3.63 14.82
N VAL A 5 5.87 4.40 15.90
CA VAL A 5 4.68 4.98 16.50
C VAL A 5 4.97 6.45 16.76
N GLY A 6 4.15 7.33 16.21
CA GLY A 6 4.13 8.76 16.52
C GLY A 6 2.81 9.12 17.17
N ILE A 7 2.83 9.94 18.22
CA ILE A 7 1.62 10.47 18.88
C ILE A 7 1.82 11.95 19.07
N ASN A 8 0.88 12.74 18.57
CA ASN A 8 0.85 14.19 18.73
C ASN A 8 -0.51 14.63 19.24
N THR A 9 -0.52 15.61 20.14
CA THR A 9 -1.73 16.33 20.49
C THR A 9 -2.02 17.33 19.38
N VAL A 10 -3.25 17.32 18.86
CA VAL A 10 -3.74 18.26 17.85
C VAL A 10 -4.93 19.02 18.39
N TYR A 11 -5.11 20.25 17.91
CA TYR A 11 -6.20 21.13 18.31
C TYR A 11 -7.01 21.51 17.08
N VAL A 12 -8.33 21.28 17.11
CA VAL A 12 -9.26 21.66 16.04
C VAL A 12 -10.30 22.60 16.66
N GLY A 13 -10.08 23.90 16.47
CA GLY A 13 -10.83 24.92 17.20
C GLY A 13 -10.60 24.79 18.70
N HIS A 14 -11.67 24.53 19.46
CA HIS A 14 -11.61 24.33 20.92
C HIS A 14 -11.46 22.87 21.35
N GLN A 15 -11.52 21.93 20.41
CA GLN A 15 -11.43 20.50 20.72
C GLN A 15 -9.98 20.04 20.70
N GLN A 16 -9.61 19.25 21.71
CA GLN A 16 -8.33 18.57 21.78
C GLN A 16 -8.48 17.14 21.26
N ALA A 17 -7.48 16.65 20.52
CA ALA A 17 -7.43 15.27 20.10
C ALA A 17 -5.99 14.74 20.16
N LYS A 18 -5.83 13.43 20.28
CA LYS A 18 -4.54 12.76 20.08
C LYS A 18 -4.54 12.08 18.72
N ALA A 19 -3.68 12.55 17.82
CA ALA A 19 -3.41 11.91 16.56
C ALA A 19 -2.24 10.95 16.71
N CYS A 20 -2.46 9.67 16.41
CA CYS A 20 -1.46 8.64 16.41
C CYS A 20 -1.24 8.13 14.99
N LEU A 21 0.02 7.94 14.59
CA LEU A 21 0.40 7.27 13.36
C LEU A 21 1.24 6.05 13.72
N ILE A 22 0.70 4.87 13.43
CA ILE A 22 1.32 3.57 13.72
C ILE A 22 1.72 2.94 12.41
N SER A 23 2.97 2.49 12.28
CA SER A 23 3.42 1.70 11.15
C SER A 23 3.99 0.36 11.62
N ARG A 24 3.50 -0.75 11.04
CA ARG A 24 3.86 -2.12 11.39
C ARG A 24 4.45 -2.82 10.18
N LEU A 25 5.71 -3.23 10.26
CA LEU A 25 6.42 -3.98 9.23
C LEU A 25 6.22 -5.50 9.45
N SER A 26 5.77 -6.19 8.42
CA SER A 26 5.61 -7.65 8.41
C SER A 26 6.97 -8.36 8.46
N CYS A 27 7.02 -9.47 9.20
CA CYS A 27 8.19 -10.37 9.26
C CYS A 27 8.12 -11.54 8.27
N GLU A 28 7.00 -11.75 7.58
CA GLU A 28 6.76 -12.90 6.67
C GLU A 28 7.72 -12.94 5.46
N ARG A 29 8.26 -11.78 5.08
CA ARG A 29 9.33 -11.63 4.11
C ARG A 29 10.30 -10.53 4.55
N ALA A 30 10.90 -10.74 5.71
CA ALA A 30 11.87 -9.82 6.29
C ALA A 30 13.16 -9.70 5.44
N GLY A 31 13.73 -8.50 5.45
CA GLY A 31 15.00 -8.20 4.78
C GLY A 31 15.21 -6.70 4.64
N THR A 32 16.43 -6.28 4.33
CA THR A 32 16.72 -4.84 4.18
C THR A 32 16.16 -4.32 2.85
N ARG A 33 15.82 -3.02 2.81
CA ARG A 33 15.17 -2.33 1.66
C ARG A 33 15.84 -2.60 0.31
N PHE A 34 17.16 -2.79 0.30
CA PHE A 34 17.95 -3.04 -0.92
C PHE A 34 18.25 -4.51 -1.19
N ASN A 35 18.09 -5.40 -0.21
CA ASN A 35 18.45 -6.81 -0.37
C ASN A 35 17.25 -7.71 -0.64
N VAL A 36 16.05 -7.32 -0.20
CA VAL A 36 14.86 -8.17 -0.34
C VAL A 36 13.72 -7.41 -1.02
N ARG A 37 13.35 -7.90 -2.20
CA ARG A 37 12.26 -7.39 -3.04
C ARG A 37 11.35 -8.53 -3.49
N GLY A 38 10.21 -8.17 -4.07
CA GLY A 38 9.26 -9.12 -4.63
C GLY A 38 8.52 -9.94 -3.59
N THR A 39 7.93 -11.04 -4.05
CA THR A 39 7.14 -11.99 -3.26
C THR A 39 7.91 -13.27 -2.94
N ASN A 40 7.45 -14.02 -1.94
CA ASN A 40 7.84 -15.42 -1.72
C ASN A 40 6.80 -16.39 -2.30
N ASP A 41 7.07 -17.70 -2.20
CA ASP A 41 6.17 -18.73 -2.69
C ASP A 41 4.80 -18.74 -2.01
N TYR A 42 4.67 -18.19 -0.80
CA TYR A 42 3.39 -18.07 -0.08
C TYR A 42 2.58 -16.82 -0.46
N GLY A 43 3.13 -15.91 -1.28
CA GLY A 43 2.47 -14.64 -1.63
C GLY A 43 2.74 -13.49 -0.66
N HIS A 44 3.65 -13.66 0.31
CA HIS A 44 4.07 -12.58 1.18
C HIS A 44 5.11 -11.71 0.46
N VAL A 45 4.86 -10.40 0.44
CA VAL A 45 5.73 -9.44 -0.23
C VAL A 45 6.73 -8.81 0.74
N ALA A 46 7.91 -8.50 0.22
CA ALA A 46 8.93 -7.80 0.98
C ALA A 46 8.45 -6.39 1.34
N ASN A 47 8.93 -5.87 2.48
CA ASN A 47 8.59 -4.53 2.96
C ASN A 47 7.08 -4.28 3.05
N PHE A 48 6.28 -5.31 3.40
CA PHE A 48 4.86 -5.14 3.65
C PHE A 48 4.64 -4.37 4.95
N VAL A 49 3.99 -3.22 4.86
CA VAL A 49 3.75 -2.31 5.97
C VAL A 49 2.27 -1.97 6.03
N GLU A 50 1.70 -2.14 7.21
CA GLU A 50 0.44 -1.52 7.59
C GLU A 50 0.74 -0.15 8.19
N THR A 51 0.10 0.91 7.70
CA THR A 51 0.15 2.24 8.30
C THR A 51 -1.26 2.65 8.70
N GLU A 52 -1.45 2.89 9.99
CA GLU A 52 -2.73 3.20 10.59
C GLU A 52 -2.68 4.57 11.25
N GLN A 53 -3.59 5.46 10.84
CA GLN A 53 -3.81 6.73 11.51
C GLN A 53 -4.99 6.58 12.47
N VAL A 54 -4.76 6.82 13.76
CA VAL A 54 -5.78 6.76 14.80
C VAL A 54 -5.97 8.13 15.41
N ILE A 55 -7.21 8.61 15.50
CA ILE A 55 -7.57 9.85 16.18
C ILE A 55 -8.39 9.50 17.42
N PHE A 56 -7.86 9.85 18.58
CA PHE A 56 -8.57 9.79 19.85
C PHE A 56 -9.14 11.17 20.15
N LEU A 57 -10.46 11.27 20.24
CA LEU A 57 -11.17 12.50 20.58
C LEU A 57 -11.59 12.49 22.05
N ASP A 58 -11.93 13.66 22.56
CA ASP A 58 -12.61 13.80 23.84
C ASP A 58 -13.94 13.00 23.82
N ASN A 59 -14.33 12.42 24.97
CA ASN A 59 -15.44 11.46 25.14
C ASN A 59 -15.19 10.02 24.68
N ASN A 60 -13.93 9.59 24.61
CA ASN A 60 -13.54 8.21 24.23
C ASN A 60 -13.97 7.82 22.80
N HIS A 61 -14.23 8.77 21.93
CA HIS A 61 -14.46 8.45 20.52
C HIS A 61 -13.11 8.13 19.86
N VAL A 62 -13.11 7.09 19.04
CA VAL A 62 -11.90 6.67 18.32
C VAL A 62 -12.24 6.49 16.85
N ALA A 63 -11.48 7.17 16.00
CA ALA A 63 -11.49 6.96 14.56
C ALA A 63 -10.16 6.35 14.14
N SER A 64 -10.18 5.41 13.20
CA SER A 64 -8.96 4.83 12.62
C SER A 64 -9.10 4.62 11.12
N TYR A 65 -8.00 4.83 10.40
CA TYR A 65 -7.91 4.54 8.98
C TYR A 65 -6.60 3.83 8.64
N LEU A 66 -6.70 2.69 7.96
CA LEU A 66 -5.61 1.79 7.62
C LEU A 66 -5.27 1.88 6.13
N LEU A 67 -3.98 1.95 5.82
CA LEU A 67 -3.42 1.78 4.49
C LEU A 67 -2.39 0.66 4.52
N VAL A 68 -2.24 -0.05 3.39
CA VAL A 68 -1.21 -1.08 3.26
C VAL A 68 -0.27 -0.76 2.11
N ARG A 69 1.03 -0.98 2.33
CA ARG A 69 2.08 -0.81 1.33
C ARG A 69 2.91 -2.07 1.25
N GLY A 70 3.45 -2.39 0.07
CA GLY A 70 4.40 -3.49 -0.07
C GLY A 70 5.12 -3.51 -1.40
N SER A 71 6.14 -4.36 -1.52
CA SER A 71 6.82 -4.62 -2.80
C SER A 71 5.83 -5.19 -3.84
N ILE A 72 6.11 -5.03 -5.14
CA ILE A 72 5.30 -5.64 -6.20
C ILE A 72 5.26 -7.17 -6.01
N PRO A 73 4.08 -7.82 -6.07
CA PRO A 73 3.90 -9.22 -5.69
C PRO A 73 4.32 -10.20 -6.80
N LEU A 74 5.53 -9.99 -7.32
CA LEU A 74 6.16 -10.82 -8.36
C LEU A 74 7.54 -11.25 -7.87
N PHE A 75 8.12 -12.27 -8.51
CA PHE A 75 9.50 -12.66 -8.23
C PHE A 75 10.48 -11.73 -8.96
N TRP A 76 11.00 -10.74 -8.24
CA TRP A 76 12.00 -9.81 -8.75
C TRP A 76 12.98 -9.40 -7.67
N GLU A 77 14.14 -8.95 -8.11
CA GLU A 77 15.28 -8.55 -7.29
C GLU A 77 15.88 -7.25 -7.81
N GLN A 78 16.59 -6.57 -6.93
CA GLN A 78 17.37 -5.37 -7.25
C GLN A 78 18.83 -5.72 -7.05
N THR A 79 19.56 -5.91 -8.15
CA THR A 79 20.99 -6.25 -8.12
C THR A 79 21.84 -4.98 -8.19
N GLY A 80 23.00 -4.98 -7.54
CA GLY A 80 23.95 -3.85 -7.52
C GLY A 80 24.15 -3.27 -6.12
N VAL A 81 25.39 -3.35 -5.62
CA VAL A 81 25.81 -2.89 -4.28
C VAL A 81 26.22 -1.41 -4.29
N GLN A 82 26.57 -0.87 -5.47
CA GLN A 82 27.00 0.53 -5.64
C GLN A 82 25.83 1.44 -6.00
N VAL A 83 25.75 2.60 -5.34
CA VAL A 83 24.79 3.67 -5.61
C VAL A 83 24.82 4.01 -7.12
N GLY A 84 23.68 3.91 -7.79
CA GLY A 84 23.53 4.20 -9.22
C GLY A 84 23.63 3.01 -10.18
N THR A 85 23.97 1.80 -9.70
CA THR A 85 24.04 0.57 -10.52
C THR A 85 22.86 -0.40 -10.29
N HIS A 86 21.83 0.05 -9.57
CA HIS A 86 20.68 -0.79 -9.22
C HIS A 86 19.92 -1.25 -10.46
N LYS A 87 20.10 -2.51 -10.84
CA LYS A 87 19.38 -3.15 -11.96
C LYS A 87 18.26 -4.01 -11.41
N LEU A 88 17.03 -3.65 -11.78
CA LEU A 88 15.84 -4.43 -11.51
C LEU A 88 15.81 -5.65 -12.44
N ARG A 89 15.65 -6.84 -11.87
CA ARG A 89 15.63 -8.10 -12.62
C ARG A 89 14.50 -8.98 -12.13
N VAL A 90 13.82 -9.62 -13.06
CA VAL A 90 12.86 -10.69 -12.76
C VAL A 90 13.66 -11.93 -12.38
N SER A 91 13.41 -12.49 -11.21
CA SER A 91 14.19 -13.61 -10.67
C SER A 91 13.57 -14.98 -10.99
N ARG A 92 12.27 -15.04 -11.29
CA ARG A 92 11.57 -16.27 -11.74
C ARG A 92 10.57 -15.96 -12.84
N GLY A 93 10.30 -16.95 -13.70
CA GLY A 93 9.39 -16.80 -14.83
C GLY A 93 7.96 -16.39 -14.44
N ASN A 94 7.22 -15.80 -15.40
CA ASN A 94 5.85 -15.31 -15.20
C ASN A 94 4.90 -16.38 -14.68
N GLU A 95 4.99 -17.61 -15.20
CA GLU A 95 4.12 -18.71 -14.80
C GLU A 95 4.25 -19.04 -13.31
N ILE A 96 5.45 -18.90 -12.75
CA ILE A 96 5.72 -19.13 -11.32
C ILE A 96 5.23 -17.95 -10.48
N SER A 97 5.31 -16.72 -10.99
CA SER A 97 4.83 -15.52 -10.29
C SER A 97 3.32 -15.50 -10.14
N HIS A 98 2.56 -16.09 -11.08
CA HIS A 98 1.10 -15.97 -11.09
C HIS A 98 0.42 -16.62 -9.87
N PRO A 99 0.75 -17.85 -9.42
CA PRO A 99 0.18 -18.39 -8.19
C PRO A 99 0.49 -17.57 -6.92
N ALA A 100 1.71 -17.03 -6.80
CA ALA A 100 2.08 -16.20 -5.66
C ALA A 100 1.34 -14.85 -5.67
N PHE A 101 1.13 -14.30 -6.86
CA PHE A 101 0.32 -13.10 -7.10
C PHE A 101 -1.13 -13.30 -6.64
N GLU A 102 -1.76 -14.40 -7.07
CA GLU A 102 -3.13 -14.77 -6.70
C GLU A 102 -3.28 -14.95 -5.18
N ARG A 103 -2.32 -15.63 -4.55
CA ARG A 103 -2.28 -15.77 -3.09
C ARG A 103 -2.18 -14.43 -2.39
N HIS A 104 -1.32 -13.52 -2.88
CA HIS A 104 -1.19 -12.19 -2.29
C HIS A 104 -2.53 -11.43 -2.30
N LEU A 105 -3.22 -11.38 -3.44
CA LEU A 105 -4.50 -10.67 -3.54
C LEU A 105 -5.59 -11.31 -2.69
N ALA A 106 -5.65 -12.65 -2.65
CA ALA A 106 -6.58 -13.38 -1.78
C ALA A 106 -6.34 -13.05 -0.30
N THR A 107 -5.08 -13.04 0.14
CA THR A 107 -4.72 -12.67 1.52
C THR A 107 -5.12 -11.24 1.85
N LEU A 108 -4.91 -10.29 0.93
CA LEU A 108 -5.34 -8.91 1.14
C LEU A 108 -6.86 -8.80 1.30
N GLN A 109 -7.63 -9.48 0.45
CA GLN A 109 -9.09 -9.48 0.56
C GLN A 109 -9.59 -10.11 1.86
N TYR A 110 -8.95 -11.21 2.27
CA TYR A 110 -9.28 -11.90 3.52
C TYR A 110 -9.01 -11.04 4.76
N LEU A 111 -7.86 -10.36 4.80
CA LEU A 111 -7.44 -9.60 5.99
C LEU A 111 -8.04 -8.19 6.05
N TYR A 112 -8.20 -7.53 4.90
CA TYR A 112 -8.50 -6.10 4.83
C TYR A 112 -9.74 -5.76 4.00
N GLY A 113 -10.50 -6.76 3.54
CA GLY A 113 -11.70 -6.54 2.74
C GLY A 113 -11.38 -6.04 1.33
N LYS A 114 -12.23 -5.16 0.78
CA LYS A 114 -12.10 -4.67 -0.60
C LYS A 114 -10.73 -4.03 -0.83
N GLN A 115 -10.17 -4.19 -2.03
CA GLN A 115 -8.82 -3.70 -2.33
C GLN A 115 -8.83 -2.80 -3.55
N VAL A 116 -8.02 -1.75 -3.50
CA VAL A 116 -7.62 -0.97 -4.69
C VAL A 116 -6.11 -0.92 -4.75
N ILE A 117 -5.54 -1.36 -5.88
CA ILE A 117 -4.10 -1.28 -6.11
C ILE A 117 -3.75 0.12 -6.63
N ILE A 118 -2.82 0.79 -5.97
CA ILE A 118 -2.19 2.03 -6.45
C ILE A 118 -0.72 1.74 -6.76
N ASN A 119 -0.39 1.66 -8.05
CA ASN A 119 0.96 1.44 -8.54
C ASN A 119 1.63 2.77 -8.90
N LEU A 120 2.62 3.17 -8.11
CA LEU A 120 3.34 4.44 -8.27
C LEU A 120 4.58 4.37 -9.18
N VAL A 121 4.84 3.18 -9.75
CA VAL A 121 6.05 2.91 -10.56
C VAL A 121 6.03 3.70 -11.86
N GLY A 122 7.18 4.31 -12.18
CA GLY A 122 7.34 5.14 -13.36
C GLY A 122 7.80 4.37 -14.60
N ASN A 123 8.18 5.14 -15.62
CA ASN A 123 8.52 4.61 -16.95
C ASN A 123 10.03 4.45 -17.22
N LYS A 124 10.89 4.50 -16.19
CA LYS A 124 12.32 4.18 -16.36
C LYS A 124 12.49 2.70 -16.74
N GLU A 125 13.46 2.34 -17.57
CA GLU A 125 13.59 1.01 -18.21
C GLU A 125 13.29 -0.20 -17.29
N GLY A 126 13.97 -0.30 -16.14
CA GLY A 126 13.75 -1.40 -15.18
C GLY A 126 12.41 -1.34 -14.46
N GLU A 127 11.97 -0.13 -14.09
CA GLU A 127 10.67 0.12 -13.44
C GLU A 127 9.52 -0.22 -14.39
N PHE A 128 9.64 0.18 -15.66
CA PHE A 128 8.68 -0.08 -16.71
C PHE A 128 8.48 -1.57 -16.94
N THR A 129 9.56 -2.35 -16.94
CA THR A 129 9.50 -3.82 -17.11
C THR A 129 8.68 -4.46 -15.98
N ILE A 130 9.04 -4.19 -14.72
CA ILE A 130 8.34 -4.76 -13.56
C ILE A 130 6.90 -4.24 -13.46
N GLY A 131 6.68 -2.94 -13.73
CA GLY A 131 5.35 -2.33 -13.73
C GLY A 131 4.43 -2.89 -14.83
N SER A 132 4.97 -3.15 -16.02
CA SER A 132 4.24 -3.77 -17.13
C SER A 132 3.86 -5.22 -16.81
N MET A 133 4.77 -5.98 -16.21
CA MET A 133 4.48 -7.33 -15.73
C MET A 133 3.42 -7.32 -14.64
N TYR A 134 3.49 -6.40 -13.67
CA TYR A 134 2.48 -6.29 -12.62
C TYR A 134 1.09 -6.03 -13.22
N LYS A 135 1.00 -5.10 -14.17
CA LYS A 135 -0.24 -4.82 -14.89
C LYS A 135 -0.74 -6.04 -15.68
N ALA A 136 0.15 -6.80 -16.30
CA ALA A 136 -0.22 -8.02 -17.03
C ALA A 136 -0.76 -9.10 -16.08
N HIS A 137 -0.10 -9.34 -14.94
CA HIS A 137 -0.57 -10.27 -13.92
C HIS A 137 -1.93 -9.88 -13.35
N HIS A 138 -2.16 -8.59 -13.09
CA HIS A 138 -3.47 -8.09 -12.68
C HIS A 138 -4.55 -8.37 -13.72
N LYS A 139 -4.28 -8.08 -15.00
CA LYS A 139 -5.24 -8.33 -16.09
C LYS A 139 -5.60 -9.80 -16.28
N SER A 140 -4.68 -10.70 -15.98
CA SER A 140 -4.88 -12.15 -16.07
C SER A 140 -5.40 -12.77 -14.76
N SER A 141 -5.51 -11.99 -13.69
CA SER A 141 -5.97 -12.44 -12.39
C SER A 141 -7.47 -12.69 -12.37
N ARG A 142 -7.93 -13.63 -11.54
CA ARG A 142 -9.38 -13.77 -11.26
C ARG A 142 -9.96 -12.57 -10.51
N PHE A 143 -9.12 -11.78 -9.85
CA PHE A 143 -9.51 -10.59 -9.10
C PHE A 143 -9.54 -9.30 -9.94
N ARG A 144 -9.32 -9.39 -11.27
CA ARG A 144 -9.19 -8.23 -12.16
C ARG A 144 -10.36 -7.24 -12.08
N ASP A 145 -11.56 -7.76 -11.89
CA ASP A 145 -12.80 -6.97 -11.92
C ASP A 145 -13.20 -6.52 -10.50
N ASP A 146 -12.78 -7.26 -9.46
CA ASP A 146 -13.05 -6.95 -8.04
C ASP A 146 -12.02 -6.01 -7.40
N ILE A 147 -10.78 -6.01 -7.91
CA ILE A 147 -9.67 -5.21 -7.37
C ILE A 147 -9.22 -4.21 -8.43
N PRO A 148 -9.67 -2.94 -8.36
CA PRO A 148 -9.25 -1.92 -9.31
C PRO A 148 -7.74 -1.68 -9.29
N TYR A 149 -7.16 -1.44 -10.47
CA TYR A 149 -5.75 -1.12 -10.65
C TYR A 149 -5.56 0.30 -11.15
N ILE A 150 -4.93 1.13 -10.32
CA ILE A 150 -4.64 2.54 -10.61
C ILE A 150 -3.13 2.68 -10.82
N ALA A 151 -2.70 2.82 -12.08
CA ALA A 151 -1.35 3.26 -12.40
C ALA A 151 -1.23 4.79 -12.27
N PHE A 152 -0.17 5.26 -11.62
CA PHE A 152 0.15 6.67 -11.46
C PHE A 152 1.67 6.86 -11.45
N ASP A 153 2.25 7.44 -12.50
CA ASP A 153 3.70 7.72 -12.55
C ASP A 153 4.04 8.91 -11.65
N TYR A 154 4.38 8.62 -10.38
CA TYR A 154 4.65 9.65 -9.37
C TYR A 154 5.81 10.56 -9.78
N HIS A 155 6.87 10.00 -10.35
CA HIS A 155 8.05 10.76 -10.76
C HIS A 155 7.76 11.70 -11.93
N HIS A 156 6.89 11.30 -12.85
CA HIS A 156 6.46 12.17 -13.94
C HIS A 156 5.56 13.30 -13.42
N TYR A 157 4.47 12.96 -12.75
CA TYR A 157 3.43 13.91 -12.37
C TYR A 157 3.81 14.81 -11.19
N CYS A 158 4.57 14.29 -10.21
CA CYS A 158 4.97 15.03 -9.00
C CYS A 158 6.45 15.43 -9.01
N SER A 159 7.08 15.45 -10.19
CA SER A 159 8.47 15.93 -10.34
C SER A 159 8.66 17.31 -9.73
N ARG A 160 9.79 17.49 -9.03
CA ARG A 160 10.19 18.73 -8.34
C ARG A 160 9.26 19.17 -7.20
N GLY A 161 8.61 18.22 -6.52
CA GLY A 161 7.79 18.52 -5.33
C GLY A 161 6.41 19.08 -5.64
N ARG A 162 5.90 18.87 -6.86
CA ARG A 162 4.54 19.27 -7.27
C ARG A 162 3.50 18.30 -6.70
N GLU A 163 3.36 18.31 -5.38
CA GLU A 163 2.43 17.44 -4.64
C GLU A 163 0.96 17.78 -4.93
N GLU A 164 0.67 19.01 -5.36
CA GLU A 164 -0.67 19.43 -5.81
C GLU A 164 -1.21 18.53 -6.93
N ASN A 165 -0.34 18.02 -7.81
CA ASN A 165 -0.74 17.12 -8.88
C ASN A 165 -1.23 15.76 -8.36
N LEU A 166 -0.79 15.34 -7.16
CA LEU A 166 -1.32 14.13 -6.53
C LEU A 166 -2.80 14.34 -6.16
N ALA A 167 -3.11 15.49 -5.56
CA ALA A 167 -4.49 15.86 -5.25
C ALA A 167 -5.33 16.07 -6.51
N LEU A 168 -4.80 16.67 -7.58
CA LEU A 168 -5.55 16.91 -8.80
C LEU A 168 -5.81 15.64 -9.63
N MET A 169 -4.86 14.71 -9.67
CA MET A 169 -4.88 13.60 -10.63
C MET A 169 -5.23 12.25 -10.01
N LEU A 170 -4.93 12.06 -8.72
CA LEU A 170 -5.18 10.79 -8.02
C LEU A 170 -6.46 10.86 -7.18
N LYS A 171 -6.75 12.01 -6.55
CA LYS A 171 -7.88 12.15 -5.62
C LYS A 171 -9.20 11.73 -6.24
N ASP A 172 -9.52 12.23 -7.43
CA ASP A 172 -10.80 11.92 -8.09
C ASP A 172 -10.91 10.44 -8.47
N ARG A 173 -9.78 9.80 -8.79
CA ARG A 173 -9.72 8.36 -9.13
C ARG A 173 -9.92 7.47 -7.90
N ILE A 174 -9.48 7.92 -6.73
CA ILE A 174 -9.59 7.15 -5.47
C ILE A 174 -10.84 7.50 -4.67
N ARG A 175 -11.42 8.70 -4.85
CA ARG A 175 -12.49 9.23 -3.99
C ARG A 175 -13.68 8.31 -3.87
N LYS A 176 -14.17 7.76 -4.99
CA LYS A 176 -15.27 6.80 -4.96
C LYS A 176 -14.98 5.58 -4.06
N HIS A 177 -13.73 5.12 -4.04
CA HIS A 177 -13.32 3.98 -3.24
C HIS A 177 -13.04 4.36 -1.79
N PHE A 178 -12.54 5.58 -1.57
CA PHE A 178 -12.35 6.12 -0.23
C PHE A 178 -13.68 6.25 0.50
N ASP A 179 -14.69 6.81 -0.18
CA ASP A 179 -16.05 6.94 0.34
C ASP A 179 -16.71 5.57 0.57
N GLU A 180 -16.44 4.60 -0.32
CA GLU A 180 -16.94 3.22 -0.21
C GLU A 180 -16.29 2.42 0.93
N PHE A 181 -14.99 2.59 1.16
CA PHE A 181 -14.25 1.84 2.17
C PHE A 181 -14.53 2.33 3.58
N GLU A 182 -15.00 3.57 3.72
CA GLU A 182 -15.21 4.24 4.99
C GLU A 182 -13.95 4.19 5.87
N PHE A 183 -14.13 4.40 7.17
CA PHE A 183 -13.07 4.30 8.17
C PHE A 183 -13.66 3.69 9.44
N TYR A 184 -12.81 3.17 10.32
CA TYR A 184 -13.26 2.67 11.60
C TYR A 184 -13.68 3.83 12.50
N TYR A 185 -14.85 3.74 13.13
CA TYR A 185 -15.30 4.73 14.10
C TYR A 185 -16.06 4.07 15.25
N SER A 186 -15.75 4.48 16.48
CA SER A 186 -16.40 3.99 17.70
C SER A 186 -16.71 5.12 18.67
N LEU A 187 -17.81 4.95 19.40
CA LEU A 187 -18.30 5.89 20.40
C LEU A 187 -18.09 5.30 21.80
N GLY A 188 -16.87 5.45 22.35
CA GLY A 188 -16.57 5.02 23.72
C GLY A 188 -17.04 3.59 24.02
N ASN A 189 -17.97 3.47 24.97
CA ASN A 189 -18.49 2.18 25.44
C ASN A 189 -19.60 1.59 24.54
N ASP A 190 -20.15 2.35 23.59
CA ASP A 190 -21.25 1.90 22.72
C ASP A 190 -20.77 1.06 21.52
N GLY A 191 -19.48 0.71 21.53
CA GLY A 191 -18.83 -0.10 20.52
C GLY A 191 -18.61 0.61 19.18
N PRO A 192 -18.10 -0.13 18.18
CA PRO A 192 -17.89 0.37 16.83
C PRO A 192 -19.22 0.66 16.13
N LYS A 193 -19.29 1.82 15.48
CA LYS A 193 -20.42 2.26 14.64
C LYS A 193 -20.12 2.07 13.16
N MET A 194 -18.86 2.18 12.78
CA MET A 194 -18.39 1.99 11.40
C MET A 194 -17.12 1.16 11.40
N TYR A 195 -16.96 0.36 10.35
CA TYR A 195 -15.77 -0.44 10.10
C TYR A 195 -15.23 -0.07 8.73
N GLN A 196 -13.90 0.02 8.63
CA GLN A 196 -13.27 0.12 7.33
C GLN A 196 -13.46 -1.18 6.56
N SER A 197 -14.10 -1.11 5.39
CA SER A 197 -14.48 -2.28 4.59
C SER A 197 -13.51 -2.60 3.44
N GLY A 198 -12.48 -1.76 3.26
CA GLY A 198 -11.44 -1.97 2.26
C GLY A 198 -10.19 -1.14 2.51
N THR A 199 -9.09 -1.46 1.81
CA THR A 199 -7.82 -0.72 1.90
C THR A 199 -7.26 -0.40 0.53
N PHE A 200 -6.51 0.70 0.45
CA PHE A 200 -5.63 0.94 -0.68
C PHE A 200 -4.31 0.22 -0.46
N ARG A 201 -3.94 -0.61 -1.43
CA ARG A 201 -2.66 -1.30 -1.49
C ARG A 201 -1.72 -0.55 -2.40
N ILE A 202 -0.72 0.09 -1.80
CA ILE A 202 0.20 1.00 -2.49
C ILE A 202 1.54 0.29 -2.72
N ASN A 203 2.16 0.54 -3.87
CA ASN A 203 3.56 0.16 -4.07
C ASN A 203 4.34 1.25 -4.81
N CYS A 204 5.62 1.30 -4.45
CA CYS A 204 6.66 2.05 -5.13
C CYS A 204 7.92 1.15 -5.16
N ILE A 205 8.78 1.34 -6.14
CA ILE A 205 10.09 0.67 -6.16
C ILE A 205 11.11 1.47 -5.33
N ASP A 206 10.96 2.79 -5.30
CA ASP A 206 11.77 3.70 -4.49
C ASP A 206 11.20 3.85 -3.08
#